data_AF-A0A8D9JV16-F1
#
_entry.id   AF-A0A8D9JV16-F1
#
_cell.length_a   1.000
_cell.length_b   1.000
_cell.length_c   1.000
_cell.angle_alpha   90.00
_cell.angle_beta   90.00
_cell.angle_gamma   90.00
#
_symmetry.space_group_name_H-M   'P 1'
#
loop_
_entity.id
_entity.type
_entity.pdbx_description
1 polymer ?
#
loop_
_entity_poly.entity_id
_entity_poly.type
_entity_poly.pdbx_seq_one_letter_code
_entity_poly.pdbx_strand_id
1 'polypeptide(L)'
;MGIITKTYGVKGWVKIYSYTTPICNIIDYSRLWILEIKGKNIYFKVKHIYLVNRFILVQLNGIKTREKAKAIIGSLIKLPNKILPKLPKGEYYWYQLEKLNVFNKEKKYIGKVNYIFVTGANDVLVVNNKKNSKEYLLPTSVINNVDIIKGIIIVN
;
A
#
# COMPACT_ATOMS: atom_id res chain seq x y z
N MET A 1 0.54 3.87 -5.95
CA MET A 1 1.53 4.88 -6.39
C MET A 1 1.09 5.45 -7.73
N GLY A 2 1.54 6.64 -8.13
CA GLY A 2 1.11 7.28 -9.38
C GLY A 2 2.02 8.44 -9.79
N ILE A 3 1.63 9.19 -10.83
CA ILE A 3 2.36 10.36 -11.33
C ILE A 3 1.43 11.53 -11.63
N ILE A 4 1.88 12.75 -11.34
CA ILE A 4 1.19 13.98 -11.73
C ILE A 4 1.46 14.26 -13.21
N THR A 5 0.42 14.29 -14.03
CA THR A 5 0.56 14.36 -15.49
C THR A 5 0.34 15.77 -16.05
N LYS A 6 -0.72 16.46 -15.63
CA LYS A 6 -1.12 17.77 -16.18
C LYS A 6 -1.76 18.64 -15.12
N THR A 7 -1.76 19.95 -15.35
CA THR A 7 -2.63 20.88 -14.61
C THR A 7 -4.07 20.78 -15.10
N TYR A 8 -5.01 21.15 -14.25
CA TYR A 8 -6.43 21.25 -14.56
C TYR A 8 -6.97 22.59 -14.06
N GLY A 9 -7.62 23.36 -14.94
CA GLY A 9 -8.12 24.69 -14.61
C GLY A 9 -7.05 25.67 -14.09
N VAL A 10 -7.51 26.63 -13.27
CA VAL A 10 -6.68 27.71 -12.70
C VAL A 10 -6.50 27.62 -11.18
N LYS A 11 -7.35 26.86 -10.48
CA LYS A 11 -7.37 26.74 -9.01
C LYS A 11 -6.36 25.72 -8.45
N GLY A 12 -5.25 25.48 -9.17
CA GLY A 12 -4.20 24.57 -8.74
C GLY A 12 -4.56 23.08 -8.76
N TRP A 13 -5.55 22.67 -9.54
CA TRP A 13 -5.88 21.25 -9.71
C TRP A 13 -4.84 20.56 -10.59
N VAL A 14 -4.62 19.28 -10.30
CA VAL A 14 -3.74 18.42 -11.10
C VAL A 14 -4.43 17.12 -11.47
N LYS A 15 -4.10 16.61 -12.65
CA LYS A 15 -4.51 15.31 -13.16
C LYS A 15 -3.45 14.28 -12.85
N ILE A 16 -3.87 13.14 -12.35
CA ILE A 16 -3.00 12.05 -11.90
C ILE A 16 -3.31 10.79 -12.69
N TYR A 17 -2.24 10.07 -13.00
CA TYR A 17 -2.31 8.70 -13.47
C TYR A 17 -1.88 7.78 -12.32
N SER A 18 -2.76 6.87 -11.91
CA SER A 18 -2.47 5.92 -10.84
C SER A 18 -1.97 4.60 -11.41
N TYR A 19 -0.98 4.02 -10.74
CA TYR A 19 -0.46 2.69 -11.00
C TYR A 19 -1.10 1.62 -10.10
N THR A 20 -2.12 1.98 -9.30
CA THR A 20 -2.84 1.01 -8.46
C THR A 20 -3.84 0.20 -9.29
N THR A 21 -4.13 -1.02 -8.84
CA THR A 21 -5.18 -1.87 -9.41
C THR A 21 -6.20 -2.20 -8.31
N PRO A 22 -7.47 -1.77 -8.42
CA PRO A 22 -8.00 -0.81 -9.40
C PRO A 22 -7.45 0.61 -9.24
N ILE A 23 -7.59 1.43 -10.30
CA ILE A 23 -6.96 2.77 -10.39
C ILE A 23 -7.41 3.73 -9.29
N CYS A 24 -8.63 3.53 -8.77
CA CYS A 24 -9.25 4.31 -7.71
C CYS A 24 -8.66 4.06 -6.33
N ASN A 25 -7.95 2.95 -6.08
CA ASN A 25 -7.39 2.65 -4.75
C ASN A 25 -6.48 3.76 -4.22
N ILE A 26 -5.85 4.55 -5.09
CA ILE A 26 -5.02 5.70 -4.66
C ILE A 26 -5.82 6.75 -3.87
N ILE A 27 -7.15 6.81 -4.03
CA ILE A 27 -8.07 7.72 -3.35
C ILE A 27 -8.17 7.36 -1.86
N ASP A 28 -8.17 6.07 -1.53
CA ASP A 28 -8.27 5.59 -0.14
C ASP A 28 -7.03 5.97 0.68
N TYR A 29 -5.91 6.22 0.01
CA TYR A 29 -4.66 6.67 0.61
C TYR A 29 -4.46 8.19 0.56
N SER A 30 -5.49 8.97 0.24
CA SER A 30 -5.40 10.41 -0.06
C SER A 30 -5.00 11.31 1.13
N ARG A 31 -5.02 10.84 2.39
CA ARG A 31 -4.78 11.74 3.54
C ARG A 31 -3.42 12.43 3.53
N LEU A 32 -2.36 11.73 3.11
CA LEU A 32 -1.01 12.28 3.06
C LEU A 32 -0.19 11.60 1.96
N TRP A 33 0.26 12.38 1.00
CA TRP A 33 1.11 11.92 -0.09
C TRP A 33 2.50 12.48 0.02
N ILE A 34 3.47 11.73 -0.49
CA ILE A 34 4.83 12.19 -0.70
C ILE A 34 4.99 12.41 -2.20
N LEU A 35 5.29 13.63 -2.60
CA LEU A 35 5.68 13.94 -3.97
C LEU A 35 7.20 13.98 -4.06
N GLU A 36 7.74 13.22 -5.00
CA GLU A 36 9.13 13.36 -5.39
C GLU A 36 9.24 14.48 -6.44
N ILE A 37 9.85 15.59 -6.05
CA ILE A 37 10.08 16.77 -6.90
C ILE A 37 11.59 16.96 -7.01
N LYS A 38 12.16 16.76 -8.21
CA LYS A 38 13.60 16.91 -8.48
C LYS A 38 14.49 16.16 -7.46
N GLY A 39 14.13 14.91 -7.14
CA GLY A 39 14.87 14.06 -6.20
C GLY A 39 14.61 14.36 -4.72
N LYS A 40 13.76 15.33 -4.38
CA LYS A 40 13.36 15.62 -2.99
C LYS A 40 11.95 15.12 -2.70
N ASN A 41 11.79 14.43 -1.58
CA ASN A 41 10.50 13.97 -1.10
C ASN A 41 9.83 15.05 -0.25
N ILE A 42 8.67 15.53 -0.70
CA ILE A 42 7.90 16.59 -0.02
C ILE A 42 6.51 16.06 0.33
N TYR A 43 6.08 16.28 1.56
CA TYR A 43 4.77 15.85 2.05
C TYR A 43 3.67 16.83 1.66
N PHE A 44 2.59 16.32 1.11
CA PHE A 44 1.40 17.08 0.76
C PHE A 44 0.14 16.42 1.34
N LYS A 45 -0.73 17.23 1.93
CA LYS A 45 -2.09 16.82 2.30
C LYS A 45 -2.99 17.00 1.09
N VAL A 46 -3.79 16.00 0.75
CA VAL A 46 -4.83 16.16 -0.27
C VAL A 46 -5.98 16.96 0.34
N LYS A 47 -6.42 18.00 -0.38
CA LYS A 47 -7.57 18.82 0.00
C LYS A 47 -8.86 18.29 -0.60
N HIS A 48 -8.83 17.96 -1.90
CA HIS A 48 -9.95 17.35 -2.61
C HIS A 48 -9.42 16.36 -3.65
N ILE A 49 -10.19 15.31 -3.91
CA ILE A 49 -9.89 14.28 -4.89
C ILE A 49 -11.18 13.80 -5.56
N TYR A 50 -11.17 13.68 -6.89
CA TYR A 50 -12.31 13.22 -7.68
C TYR A 50 -11.86 12.20 -8.72
N LEU A 51 -12.62 11.13 -8.87
CA LEU A 51 -12.53 10.23 -10.02
C LEU A 51 -13.44 10.77 -11.12
N VAL A 52 -12.86 11.08 -12.28
CA VAL A 52 -13.58 11.57 -13.46
C VAL A 52 -13.25 10.65 -14.63
N ASN A 53 -14.21 9.78 -14.98
CA ASN A 53 -14.03 8.70 -15.95
C ASN A 53 -12.83 7.81 -15.59
N ARG A 54 -11.78 7.82 -16.43
CA ARG A 54 -10.53 7.05 -16.24
C ARG A 54 -9.40 7.85 -15.59
N PHE A 55 -9.68 9.03 -15.06
CA PHE A 55 -8.67 9.95 -14.55
C PHE A 55 -8.98 10.42 -13.14
N ILE A 56 -7.95 10.79 -12.39
CA ILE A 56 -8.08 11.29 -11.03
C ILE A 56 -7.65 12.76 -11.01
N LEU A 57 -8.53 13.62 -10.51
CA LEU A 57 -8.26 15.05 -10.29
C LEU A 57 -8.02 15.29 -8.81
N VAL A 58 -6.96 16.03 -8.49
CA VAL A 58 -6.57 16.31 -7.11
C VAL A 58 -6.26 17.77 -6.92
N GLN A 59 -6.67 18.29 -5.76
CA GLN A 59 -6.20 19.56 -5.24
C GLN A 59 -5.39 19.28 -3.98
N LEU A 60 -4.14 19.72 -3.96
CA LEU A 60 -3.24 19.59 -2.80
C LEU A 60 -3.29 20.86 -1.95
N ASN A 61 -3.16 20.70 -0.64
CA ASN A 61 -3.08 21.86 0.25
C ASN A 61 -1.83 22.70 -0.08
N GLY A 62 -1.98 24.02 -0.11
CA GLY A 62 -0.91 24.95 -0.51
C GLY A 62 -0.75 25.18 -2.02
N ILE A 63 -1.32 24.33 -2.88
CA ILE A 63 -1.29 24.47 -4.34
C ILE A 63 -2.62 25.06 -4.83
N LYS A 64 -2.69 26.39 -4.86
CA LYS A 64 -3.93 27.13 -5.18
C LYS A 64 -3.96 27.76 -6.58
N THR A 65 -2.84 27.78 -7.29
CA THR A 65 -2.71 28.42 -8.61
C THR A 65 -2.16 27.46 -9.66
N ARG A 66 -2.41 27.77 -10.93
CA ARG A 66 -1.93 26.97 -12.07
C ARG A 66 -0.41 26.91 -12.12
N GLU A 67 0.28 27.99 -11.75
CA GLU A 67 1.74 28.10 -11.75
C GLU A 67 2.34 27.13 -10.73
N LYS A 68 1.79 27.10 -9.51
CA LYS A 68 2.21 26.15 -8.47
C LYS A 68 1.93 24.70 -8.88
N ALA A 69 0.79 24.45 -9.54
CA ALA A 69 0.47 23.12 -10.05
C ALA A 69 1.41 22.69 -11.20
N LYS A 70 1.87 23.62 -12.06
CA LYS A 70 2.86 23.32 -13.11
C LYS A 70 4.19 22.89 -12.51
N ALA A 71 4.61 23.48 -11.39
CA ALA A 71 5.89 23.17 -10.76
C ALA A 71 6.02 21.73 -10.24
N ILE A 72 4.90 21.01 -10.09
CA ILE A 72 4.84 19.63 -9.59
C ILE A 72 4.41 18.61 -10.67
N ILE A 73 4.32 19.03 -11.93
CA ILE A 73 4.10 18.10 -13.04
C ILE A 73 5.31 17.17 -13.18
N GLY A 74 5.06 15.89 -13.42
CA GLY A 74 6.06 14.84 -13.52
C GLY A 74 6.45 14.24 -12.17
N SER A 75 5.96 14.79 -11.06
CA SER A 75 6.26 14.26 -9.73
C SER A 75 5.62 12.90 -9.49
N LEU A 76 6.42 11.98 -8.95
CA LEU A 76 5.97 10.67 -8.51
C LEU A 76 5.26 10.78 -7.16
N ILE A 77 4.14 10.09 -7.05
CA ILE A 77 3.31 10.02 -5.85
C ILE A 77 3.64 8.74 -5.12
N LYS A 78 4.24 8.90 -3.95
CA LYS A 78 4.57 7.86 -3.00
C LYS A 78 3.63 7.96 -1.79
N LEU A 79 3.39 6.82 -1.15
CA LEU A 79 2.69 6.78 0.12
C LEU A 79 3.73 6.70 1.23
N PRO A 80 3.54 7.40 2.36
CA PRO A 80 4.35 7.15 3.54
C PRO A 80 4.16 5.70 3.99
N ASN A 81 5.25 5.00 4.29
CA ASN A 81 5.27 3.57 4.72
C ASN A 81 4.36 3.24 5.93
N LYS A 82 3.75 4.24 6.58
CA LYS A 82 2.89 4.10 7.77
C LYS A 82 1.39 4.33 7.54
N ILE A 83 0.96 4.65 6.32
CA ILE A 83 -0.47 4.92 6.04
C ILE A 83 -0.97 3.87 5.06
N LEU A 84 -1.23 2.68 5.60
CA LEU A 84 -2.34 1.91 5.09
C LEU A 84 -3.50 1.98 6.10
N PRO A 85 -4.77 2.06 5.65
CA PRO A 85 -5.91 2.06 6.55
C PRO A 85 -5.87 0.84 7.47
N LYS A 86 -6.34 0.97 8.72
CA LYS A 86 -6.56 -0.21 9.55
C LYS A 86 -7.61 -1.06 8.85
N LEU A 87 -7.19 -2.22 8.37
CA LEU A 87 -8.08 -3.24 7.86
C LEU A 87 -9.03 -3.70 8.99
N PRO A 88 -10.22 -4.24 8.65
CA PRO A 88 -11.07 -4.95 9.61
C PRO A 88 -10.27 -5.94 10.46
N LYS A 89 -10.73 -6.23 11.67
CA LYS A 89 -10.09 -7.25 12.53
C LYS A 89 -10.00 -8.57 11.76
N GLY A 90 -8.78 -9.05 11.49
CA GLY A 90 -8.53 -10.29 10.75
C GLY A 90 -8.02 -10.09 9.32
N GLU A 91 -8.05 -8.88 8.80
CA GLU A 91 -7.45 -8.54 7.50
C GLU A 91 -6.08 -7.87 7.71
N TYR A 92 -5.09 -8.27 6.92
CA TYR A 92 -3.72 -7.78 7.01
C TYR A 92 -3.18 -7.48 5.62
N TYR A 93 -2.38 -6.43 5.49
CA TYR A 93 -1.69 -6.20 4.23
C TYR A 93 -0.57 -7.21 4.06
N TRP A 94 -0.36 -7.68 2.83
CA TRP A 94 0.65 -8.70 2.56
C TRP A 94 2.05 -8.29 3.04
N TYR A 95 2.45 -7.03 2.84
CA TYR A 95 3.76 -6.55 3.33
C TYR A 95 3.87 -6.58 4.87
N GLN A 96 2.76 -6.53 5.61
CA GLN A 96 2.78 -6.59 7.07
C GLN A 96 2.97 -8.02 7.57
N LEU A 97 2.58 -8.99 6.75
CA LEU A 97 2.75 -10.41 7.02
C LEU A 97 4.10 -10.94 6.55
N GLU A 98 4.70 -10.31 5.54
CA GLU A 98 6.08 -10.60 5.13
C GLU A 98 7.03 -10.48 6.33
N LYS A 99 7.96 -11.43 6.41
CA LYS A 99 8.96 -11.54 7.47
C LYS A 99 8.40 -11.85 8.87
N LEU A 100 7.11 -12.16 9.03
CA LEU A 100 6.60 -12.66 10.31
C LEU A 100 6.99 -14.12 10.55
N ASN A 101 7.16 -14.49 11.82
CA ASN A 101 7.44 -15.86 12.23
C ASN A 101 6.14 -16.66 12.35
N VAL A 102 6.09 -17.84 11.77
CA VAL A 102 4.90 -18.70 11.72
C VAL A 102 5.04 -19.86 12.71
N PHE A 103 4.01 -20.06 13.53
CA PHE A 103 3.92 -21.14 14.51
C PHE A 103 2.59 -21.88 14.37
N ASN A 104 2.56 -23.16 14.73
CA ASN A 104 1.29 -23.88 14.91
C ASN A 104 0.67 -23.57 16.29
N LYS A 105 -0.52 -24.11 16.57
CA LYS A 105 -1.20 -24.00 17.88
C LYS A 105 -0.39 -24.52 19.07
N GLU A 106 0.53 -25.45 18.84
CA GLU A 106 1.43 -26.01 19.87
C GLU A 106 2.69 -25.16 20.09
N LYS A 107 2.77 -23.95 19.50
CA LYS A 107 3.95 -23.06 19.53
C LYS A 107 5.20 -23.67 18.87
N LYS A 108 5.05 -24.66 17.99
CA LYS A 108 6.14 -25.19 17.17
C LYS A 108 6.42 -24.23 16.02
N TYR A 109 7.68 -23.84 15.86
CA TYR A 109 8.11 -22.96 14.78
C TYR A 109 8.04 -23.68 13.43
N ILE A 110 7.25 -23.13 12.51
CA ILE A 110 7.11 -23.64 11.14
C ILE A 110 8.14 -22.99 10.24
N GLY A 111 8.31 -21.67 10.31
CA GLY A 111 9.22 -20.92 9.44
C GLY A 111 8.91 -19.43 9.46
N LYS A 112 9.43 -18.71 8.46
CA LYS A 112 9.23 -17.27 8.29
C LYS A 112 8.54 -17.00 6.97
N VAL A 113 7.56 -16.09 6.96
CA VAL A 113 6.89 -15.69 5.72
C VAL A 113 7.89 -15.05 4.77
N ASN A 114 8.02 -15.63 3.57
CA ASN A 114 8.87 -15.13 2.51
C ASN A 114 8.10 -14.14 1.63
N TYR A 115 6.98 -14.59 1.06
CA TYR A 115 6.07 -13.78 0.25
C TYR A 115 4.66 -14.40 0.28
N ILE A 116 3.69 -13.66 -0.25
CA ILE A 116 2.29 -14.09 -0.40
C ILE A 116 1.94 -13.93 -1.87
N PHE A 117 1.24 -14.92 -2.44
CA PHE A 117 0.74 -14.81 -3.81
C PHE A 117 -0.73 -15.21 -3.91
N VAL A 118 -1.44 -14.55 -4.82
CA VAL A 118 -2.89 -14.69 -5.01
C VAL A 118 -3.17 -15.76 -6.04
N THR A 119 -4.03 -16.72 -5.70
CA THR A 119 -4.47 -17.79 -6.62
C THR A 119 -5.85 -17.54 -7.22
N GLY A 120 -6.48 -16.40 -6.92
CA GLY A 120 -7.81 -16.03 -7.40
C GLY A 120 -8.97 -16.51 -6.51
N ALA A 121 -8.78 -17.60 -5.76
CA ALA A 121 -9.77 -18.12 -4.80
C ALA A 121 -9.34 -17.92 -3.34
N ASN A 122 -8.08 -18.24 -3.00
CA ASN A 122 -7.51 -18.01 -1.67
C ASN A 122 -6.05 -17.55 -1.80
N ASP A 123 -5.65 -16.57 -0.99
CA ASP A 123 -4.25 -16.15 -0.92
C ASP A 123 -3.41 -17.23 -0.23
N VAL A 124 -2.18 -17.44 -0.70
CA VAL A 124 -1.25 -18.45 -0.18
C VAL A 124 -0.02 -17.78 0.42
N LEU A 125 0.27 -18.10 1.68
CA LEU A 125 1.51 -17.73 2.36
C LEU A 125 2.60 -18.74 2.04
N VAL A 126 3.72 -18.23 1.56
CA VAL A 126 4.94 -19.03 1.36
C VAL A 126 5.84 -18.85 2.56
N VAL A 127 6.05 -19.93 3.31
CA VAL A 127 6.78 -19.93 4.58
C VAL A 127 8.04 -20.77 4.43
N ASN A 128 9.19 -20.14 4.64
CA ASN A 128 10.49 -20.80 4.53
C ASN A 128 11.11 -21.05 5.90
N ASN A 129 11.54 -22.29 6.12
CA ASN A 129 12.25 -22.68 7.31
C ASN A 129 13.71 -22.92 7.00
N LYS A 130 14.55 -21.95 7.37
CA LYS A 130 16.00 -22.03 7.16
C LYS A 130 16.67 -23.17 7.92
N LYS A 131 16.06 -23.72 8.98
CA LYS A 131 16.68 -24.79 9.78
C LYS A 131 16.61 -26.16 9.12
N ASN A 132 15.59 -26.41 8.30
CA ASN A 132 15.37 -27.69 7.63
C ASN A 132 15.23 -27.55 6.11
N SER A 133 15.48 -26.35 5.57
CA SER A 133 15.36 -26.00 4.15
C SER A 133 14.02 -26.36 3.51
N LYS A 134 12.95 -26.44 4.30
CA LYS A 134 11.59 -26.72 3.81
C LYS A 134 10.83 -25.43 3.54
N GLU A 135 10.08 -25.46 2.43
CA GLU A 135 9.07 -24.47 2.08
C GLU A 135 7.68 -25.03 2.38
N TYR A 136 6.81 -24.21 2.95
CA TYR A 136 5.43 -24.54 3.25
C TYR A 136 4.50 -23.55 2.54
N LEU A 137 3.50 -24.07 1.86
CA LEU A 137 2.43 -23.29 1.23
C LEU A 137 1.20 -23.38 2.11
N LEU A 138 0.89 -22.28 2.80
CA LEU A 138 -0.21 -22.22 3.76
C LEU A 138 -1.31 -21.30 3.21
N PRO A 139 -2.53 -21.80 2.96
CA PRO A 139 -3.62 -20.92 2.55
C PRO A 139 -3.96 -19.96 3.70
N THR A 140 -4.35 -18.73 3.37
CA THR A 140 -4.75 -17.71 4.36
C THR A 140 -5.87 -18.19 5.29
N SER A 141 -6.71 -19.12 4.85
CA SER A 141 -7.78 -19.72 5.64
C SER A 141 -7.30 -20.53 6.87
N VAL A 142 -6.03 -20.94 6.94
CA VAL A 142 -5.48 -21.61 8.13
C VAL A 142 -4.92 -20.64 9.17
N ILE A 143 -4.86 -19.33 8.88
CA ILE A 143 -4.42 -18.33 9.84
C ILE A 143 -5.46 -18.20 10.96
N ASN A 144 -5.04 -18.46 12.19
CA ASN A 144 -5.88 -18.35 13.37
C ASN A 144 -5.67 -17.02 14.10
N ASN A 145 -4.43 -16.52 14.15
CA ASN A 145 -4.10 -15.25 14.79
C ASN A 145 -2.85 -14.62 14.18
N VAL A 146 -2.81 -13.29 14.09
CA VAL A 146 -1.63 -12.52 13.70
C VAL A 146 -1.39 -11.41 14.70
N ASP A 147 -0.21 -11.43 15.31
CA ASP A 147 0.28 -10.39 16.21
C ASP A 147 1.42 -9.63 15.50
N ILE A 148 1.08 -8.48 14.90
CA ILE A 148 2.06 -7.64 14.20
C ILE A 148 3.10 -7.06 15.17
N ILE A 149 2.72 -6.78 16.42
CA ILE A 149 3.61 -6.16 17.41
C ILE A 149 4.72 -7.15 17.80
N LYS A 150 4.35 -8.41 18.01
CA LYS A 150 5.31 -9.50 18.29
C LYS A 150 5.95 -10.07 17.03
N GLY A 151 5.38 -9.77 15.87
CA GLY A 151 5.83 -10.27 14.58
C GLY A 151 5.56 -11.77 14.37
N ILE A 152 4.39 -12.24 14.80
CA ILE A 152 4.04 -13.67 14.86
C ILE A 152 2.71 -13.95 14.15
N ILE A 153 2.66 -15.07 13.43
CA ILE A 153 1.44 -15.68 12.87
C ILE A 153 1.25 -17.06 13.52
N ILE A 154 0.03 -17.34 13.97
CA ILE A 154 -0.38 -18.66 14.46
C ILE A 154 -1.33 -19.27 13.43
N VAL A 155 -0.96 -20.45 12.93
CA VAL A 155 -1.77 -21.25 12.00
C VAL A 155 -2.32 -22.50 12.68
N ASN A 156 -3.44 -23.01 12.16
CA ASN A 156 -4.05 -24.27 12.60
C ASN A 156 -3.46 -25.48 11.87
#